data_AF-A0A838R0Z2-F1
#
_entry.id   AF-A0A838R0Z2-F1
#
_cell.length_a   1.000
_cell.length_b   1.000
_cell.length_c   1.000
_cell.angle_alpha   90.00
_cell.angle_beta   90.00
_cell.angle_gamma   90.00
#
_symmetry.space_group_name_H-M   'P 1'
#
loop_
_entity.id
_entity.type
_entity.pdbx_description
1 polymer ?
#
loop_
_entity_poly.entity_id
_entity_poly.type
_entity_poly.pdbx_seq_one_letter_code
_entity_poly.pdbx_strand_id
1 'polypeptide(L)'
;MRFCWGAVLACCSAVVVNAAGPRLDHLTPQGGQRGTEVAVTLIGGRIGQEPQEILFYESGIEVRGIERIDDNQTKATLAITADCQPGIHAVRVRTATGLTNLRTFHVGTQPEIVETEPNNDFAKPQAIPLGAVVNGVVTNEDVDYFVVEAKEGERISVEVEGLRLGRTFFDPAIAIFDEKRFEVAAADDS
;
A
#
# COMPACT_ATOMS: atom_id res chain seq x y z
N MET A 1 -4.37 -6.56 77.71
CA MET A 1 -4.72 -6.49 76.27
C MET A 1 -3.82 -5.45 75.61
N ARG A 2 -2.87 -5.87 74.77
CA ARG A 2 -2.05 -4.98 73.94
C ARG A 2 -2.19 -5.47 72.49
N PHE A 3 -2.91 -4.70 71.67
CA PHE A 3 -3.06 -4.98 70.24
C PHE A 3 -1.81 -4.48 69.52
N CYS A 4 -1.06 -5.39 68.89
CA CYS A 4 0.08 -5.07 68.06
C CYS A 4 -0.41 -5.02 66.61
N TRP A 5 -0.50 -3.83 66.01
CA TRP A 5 -0.81 -3.67 64.59
C TRP A 5 0.43 -4.00 63.76
N GLY A 6 0.41 -5.14 63.07
CA GLY A 6 1.38 -5.46 62.02
C GLY A 6 1.00 -4.74 60.73
N ALA A 7 1.80 -3.77 60.30
CA ALA A 7 1.68 -3.17 58.99
C ALA A 7 2.25 -4.15 57.95
N VAL A 8 1.38 -4.77 57.15
CA VAL A 8 1.79 -5.53 55.96
C VAL A 8 1.99 -4.53 54.83
N LEU A 9 3.25 -4.28 54.47
CA LEU A 9 3.61 -3.47 53.31
C LEU A 9 3.41 -4.34 52.04
N ALA A 10 2.28 -4.18 51.38
CA ALA A 10 2.02 -4.81 50.09
C ALA A 10 2.86 -4.11 49.02
N CYS A 11 3.93 -4.77 48.57
CA CYS A 11 4.76 -4.30 47.48
C CYS A 11 4.00 -4.53 46.16
N CYS A 12 3.26 -3.51 45.69
CA CYS A 12 2.65 -3.54 44.37
C CYS A 12 3.74 -3.53 43.30
N SER A 13 4.08 -4.70 42.77
CA SER A 13 4.92 -4.82 41.58
C SER A 13 4.14 -4.22 40.41
N ALA A 14 4.53 -3.02 39.96
CA ALA A 14 3.99 -2.44 38.75
C ALA A 14 4.46 -3.29 37.56
N VAL A 15 3.60 -4.16 37.06
CA VAL A 15 3.80 -4.82 35.77
C VAL A 15 3.64 -3.74 34.72
N VAL A 16 4.75 -3.35 34.08
CA VAL A 16 4.69 -2.46 32.91
C VAL A 16 4.11 -3.28 31.77
N VAL A 17 2.80 -3.17 31.55
CA VAL A 17 2.14 -3.74 30.38
C VAL A 17 2.51 -2.84 29.20
N ASN A 18 3.45 -3.28 28.38
CA ASN A 18 3.80 -2.58 27.15
C ASN A 18 2.73 -2.91 26.10
N ALA A 19 1.79 -2.00 25.87
CA ALA A 19 0.83 -2.16 24.79
C ALA A 19 1.60 -2.08 23.45
N ALA A 20 1.41 -3.07 22.58
CA ALA A 20 2.04 -3.04 21.27
C ALA A 20 1.59 -1.79 20.50
N GLY A 21 2.56 -0.97 20.09
CA GLY A 21 2.30 0.27 19.35
C GLY A 21 1.64 0.03 17.99
N PRO A 22 1.17 1.10 17.34
CA PRO A 22 0.54 1.01 16.03
C PRO A 22 1.57 0.58 14.98
N ARG A 23 1.13 -0.21 14.00
CA ARG A 23 1.96 -0.72 12.90
C ARG A 23 1.24 -0.48 11.58
N LEU A 24 1.95 0.06 10.59
CA LEU A 24 1.47 0.21 9.22
C LEU A 24 2.06 -0.92 8.38
N ASP A 25 1.20 -1.79 7.85
CA ASP A 25 1.60 -2.94 7.06
C ASP A 25 1.73 -2.55 5.59
N HIS A 26 0.70 -1.94 5.02
CA HIS A 26 0.70 -1.45 3.64
C HIS A 26 -0.41 -0.39 3.39
N LEU A 27 -0.40 0.19 2.19
CA LEU A 27 -1.38 1.16 1.72
C LEU A 27 -2.02 0.64 0.43
N THR A 28 -3.34 0.73 0.27
CA THR A 28 -4.03 0.31 -0.96
C THR A 28 -4.89 1.46 -1.50
N PRO A 29 -4.62 1.97 -2.72
CA PRO A 29 -3.48 1.67 -3.60
C PRO A 29 -2.13 2.07 -2.98
N GLN A 30 -1.03 1.53 -3.52
CA GLN A 30 0.34 1.80 -3.04
C GLN A 30 0.91 3.10 -3.63
N GLY A 31 0.22 3.68 -4.61
CA GLY A 31 0.64 4.90 -5.28
C GLY A 31 -0.51 5.72 -5.83
N GLY A 32 -0.15 6.79 -6.53
CA GLY A 32 -1.08 7.70 -7.17
C GLY A 32 -0.42 8.58 -8.21
N GLN A 33 -1.22 9.06 -9.15
CA GLN A 33 -0.77 9.98 -10.19
C GLN A 33 -0.66 11.40 -9.64
N ARG A 34 0.45 12.09 -9.92
CA ARG A 34 0.58 13.52 -9.58
C ARG A 34 -0.55 14.36 -10.20
N GLY A 35 -0.98 15.39 -9.48
CA GLY A 35 -2.08 16.25 -9.91
C GLY A 35 -3.47 15.63 -9.75
N THR A 36 -3.60 14.50 -9.04
CA THR A 36 -4.88 13.82 -8.79
C THR A 36 -5.17 13.72 -7.30
N GLU A 37 -6.42 13.40 -6.98
CA GLU A 37 -6.83 13.02 -5.63
C GLU A 37 -7.06 11.51 -5.60
N VAL A 38 -6.53 10.86 -4.56
CA VAL A 38 -6.62 9.41 -4.39
C VAL A 38 -7.09 9.07 -2.98
N ALA A 39 -8.08 8.18 -2.90
CA ALA A 39 -8.51 7.58 -1.66
C ALA A 39 -7.65 6.35 -1.37
N VAL A 40 -6.92 6.37 -0.26
CA VAL A 40 -5.98 5.32 0.13
C VAL A 40 -6.42 4.69 1.44
N THR A 41 -6.43 3.37 1.49
CA THR A 41 -6.68 2.61 2.72
C THR A 41 -5.35 2.21 3.33
N LEU A 42 -5.07 2.70 4.55
CA LEU A 42 -3.91 2.34 5.34
C LEU A 42 -4.27 1.17 6.24
N ILE A 43 -3.55 0.06 6.08
CA ILE A 43 -3.86 -1.22 6.71
C ILE A 43 -2.73 -1.60 7.64
N GLY A 44 -3.05 -1.94 8.88
CA GLY A 44 -2.09 -2.46 9.85
C GLY A 44 -2.58 -2.40 11.30
N GLY A 45 -1.88 -3.08 12.20
CA GLY A 45 -2.32 -3.25 13.58
C GLY A 45 -2.51 -1.91 14.32
N ARG A 46 -3.70 -1.70 14.89
CA ARG A 46 -4.08 -0.54 15.73
C ARG A 46 -4.00 0.82 15.05
N ILE A 47 -3.94 0.88 13.72
CA ILE A 47 -3.81 2.14 12.99
C ILE A 47 -5.10 2.98 12.97
N GLY A 48 -6.26 2.34 13.18
CA GLY A 48 -7.56 3.00 13.26
C GLY A 48 -7.97 3.40 14.66
N GLN A 49 -7.14 3.13 15.68
CA GLN A 49 -7.39 3.59 17.05
C GLN A 49 -7.01 5.08 17.17
N GLU A 50 -7.98 5.93 16.89
CA GLU A 50 -7.84 7.40 16.91
C GLU A 50 -6.69 7.88 16.00
N PRO A 51 -6.80 7.72 14.67
CA PRO A 51 -5.83 8.26 13.73
C PRO A 51 -5.88 9.79 13.77
N GLN A 52 -4.74 10.43 13.98
CA GLN A 52 -4.65 11.88 14.19
C GLN A 52 -4.00 12.60 13.01
N GLU A 53 -3.00 12.00 12.39
CA GLU A 53 -2.25 12.62 11.29
C GLU A 53 -1.55 11.55 10.44
N ILE A 54 -1.42 11.83 9.15
CA ILE A 54 -0.60 11.07 8.22
C ILE A 54 0.57 11.96 7.81
N LEU A 55 1.78 11.48 8.07
CA LEU A 55 3.01 12.22 7.88
C LEU A 55 3.63 11.83 6.54
N PHE A 56 3.78 12.81 5.66
CA PHE A 56 4.71 12.78 4.53
C PHE A 56 5.87 13.73 4.83
N TYR A 57 7.08 13.32 4.46
CA TYR A 57 8.31 14.06 4.79
C TYR A 57 8.76 15.02 3.69
N GLU A 58 8.08 14.99 2.56
CA GLU A 58 8.32 15.82 1.39
C GLU A 58 7.04 16.57 1.04
N SER A 59 7.19 17.72 0.37
CA SER A 59 6.05 18.50 -0.11
C SER A 59 5.40 17.85 -1.32
N GLY A 60 4.09 18.08 -1.49
CA GLY A 60 3.34 17.70 -2.68
C GLY A 60 2.28 16.62 -2.45
N ILE A 61 2.18 16.06 -1.25
CA ILE A 61 1.07 15.20 -0.83
C ILE A 61 0.36 15.87 0.34
N GLU A 62 -0.89 16.27 0.12
CA GLU A 62 -1.73 16.91 1.12
C GLU A 62 -2.80 15.94 1.61
N VAL A 63 -2.89 15.74 2.92
CA VAL A 63 -3.91 14.88 3.53
C VAL A 63 -5.19 15.70 3.71
N ARG A 64 -6.22 15.39 2.92
CA ARG A 64 -7.52 16.10 2.93
C ARG A 64 -8.52 15.52 3.92
N GLY A 65 -8.41 14.24 4.23
CA GLY A 65 -9.31 13.55 5.12
C GLY A 65 -8.67 12.32 5.74
N ILE A 66 -9.06 12.00 6.96
CA ILE A 66 -8.70 10.79 7.69
C ILE A 66 -9.98 10.25 8.31
N GLU A 67 -10.35 9.04 7.93
CA GLU A 67 -11.56 8.36 8.39
C GLU A 67 -11.18 7.00 8.95
N ARG A 68 -11.61 6.70 10.17
CA ARG A 68 -11.48 5.36 10.71
C ARG A 68 -12.43 4.41 9.97
N ILE A 69 -11.91 3.26 9.53
CA ILE A 69 -12.73 2.15 9.04
C ILE A 69 -13.00 1.18 10.19
N ASP A 70 -11.94 0.66 10.80
CA ASP A 70 -11.99 -0.25 11.96
C ASP A 70 -10.77 -0.04 12.88
N ASP A 71 -10.41 -0.98 13.73
CA ASP A 71 -9.23 -0.86 14.62
C ASP A 71 -7.90 -0.96 13.88
N ASN A 72 -7.88 -1.64 12.74
CA ASN A 72 -6.70 -1.97 11.94
C ASN A 72 -6.69 -1.29 10.56
N GLN A 73 -7.67 -0.41 10.28
CA GLN A 73 -7.79 0.26 9.01
C GLN A 73 -8.21 1.72 9.17
N THR A 74 -7.54 2.58 8.41
CA THR A 74 -7.83 4.02 8.29
C THR A 74 -7.84 4.39 6.82
N LYS A 75 -8.91 5.03 6.36
CA LYS A 75 -8.98 5.63 5.02
C LYS A 75 -8.41 7.05 5.07
N ALA A 76 -7.68 7.43 4.05
CA ALA A 76 -7.20 8.78 3.84
C ALA A 76 -7.54 9.26 2.43
N THR A 77 -7.88 10.54 2.32
CA THR A 77 -7.97 11.20 1.02
C THR A 77 -6.70 12.03 0.84
N LEU A 78 -5.90 11.68 -0.16
CA LEU A 78 -4.63 12.34 -0.46
C LEU A 78 -4.78 13.15 -1.75
N ALA A 79 -4.53 14.45 -1.66
CA ALA A 79 -4.39 15.31 -2.84
C ALA A 79 -2.90 15.38 -3.20
N ILE A 80 -2.54 14.79 -4.35
CA ILE A 80 -1.18 14.83 -4.88
C ILE A 80 -1.09 16.03 -5.80
N THR A 81 -0.25 17.01 -5.45
CA THR A 81 -0.15 18.26 -6.20
C THR A 81 0.48 18.02 -7.57
N ALA A 82 0.24 18.94 -8.52
CA ALA A 82 0.76 18.82 -9.88
C ALA A 82 2.29 18.95 -9.96
N ASP A 83 2.90 19.61 -8.98
CA ASP A 83 4.34 19.82 -8.82
C ASP A 83 5.02 18.80 -7.90
N CYS A 84 4.26 17.85 -7.34
CA CYS A 84 4.80 16.75 -6.55
C CYS A 84 5.84 15.97 -7.37
N GLN A 85 7.00 15.74 -6.78
CA GLN A 85 8.08 15.01 -7.43
C GLN A 85 7.68 13.54 -7.58
N PRO A 86 7.75 12.97 -8.80
CA PRO A 86 7.58 11.53 -8.98
C PRO A 86 8.65 10.76 -8.21
N GLY A 87 8.26 9.62 -7.65
CA GLY A 87 9.15 8.77 -6.87
C GLY A 87 8.52 8.27 -5.58
N ILE A 88 9.40 7.84 -4.66
CA ILE A 88 9.02 7.17 -3.43
C ILE A 88 8.90 8.19 -2.30
N HIS A 89 7.70 8.31 -1.74
CA HIS A 89 7.41 9.19 -0.61
C HIS A 89 7.27 8.37 0.68
N ALA A 90 8.05 8.71 1.71
CA ALA A 90 7.94 8.06 3.01
C ALA A 90 6.68 8.49 3.74
N VAL A 91 5.97 7.52 4.33
CA VAL A 91 4.72 7.73 5.06
C VAL A 91 4.72 7.05 6.43
N ARG A 92 4.13 7.75 7.41
CA ARG A 92 3.78 7.21 8.74
C ARG A 92 2.41 7.69 9.17
N VAL A 93 1.77 6.95 10.08
CA VAL A 93 0.53 7.39 10.73
C VAL A 93 0.80 7.67 12.19
N ARG A 94 0.37 8.84 12.66
CA ARG A 94 0.27 9.18 14.08
C ARG A 94 -1.14 8.84 14.56
N THR A 95 -1.21 7.98 15.56
CA THR A 95 -2.42 7.65 16.31
C THR A 95 -2.32 8.21 17.72
N ALA A 96 -3.41 8.16 18.50
CA ALA A 96 -3.36 8.51 19.92
C ALA A 96 -2.38 7.63 20.73
N THR A 97 -2.09 6.41 20.26
CA THR A 97 -1.24 5.42 20.95
C THR A 97 0.23 5.48 20.54
N GLY A 98 0.57 6.22 19.48
CA GLY A 98 1.94 6.35 19.00
C GLY A 98 2.06 6.51 17.49
N LEU A 99 3.29 6.36 17.01
CA LEU A 99 3.65 6.50 15.60
C LEU A 99 3.96 5.13 14.99
N THR A 100 3.51 4.89 13.76
CA THR A 100 3.80 3.64 13.05
C THR A 100 5.26 3.53 12.61
N ASN A 101 5.66 2.32 12.21
CA ASN A 101 6.81 2.13 11.33
C ASN A 101 6.64 2.91 10.01
N LEU A 102 7.76 3.11 9.30
CA LEU A 102 7.79 3.78 8.00
C LEU A 102 7.33 2.81 6.91
N ARG A 103 6.48 3.31 6.00
CA ARG A 103 6.18 2.72 4.70
C ARG A 103 6.41 3.74 3.59
N THR A 104 6.20 3.31 2.36
CA THR A 104 6.37 4.12 1.16
C THR A 104 5.06 4.23 0.39
N PHE A 105 4.90 5.35 -0.30
CA PHE A 105 3.82 5.64 -1.23
C PHE A 105 4.45 6.14 -2.53
N HIS A 106 4.07 5.59 -3.68
CA HIS A 106 4.71 5.94 -4.96
C HIS A 106 3.89 7.00 -5.70
N VAL A 107 4.57 8.07 -6.13
CA VAL A 107 3.97 9.10 -6.97
C VAL A 107 4.44 8.90 -8.40
N GLY A 108 3.51 8.63 -9.30
CA GLY A 108 3.74 8.45 -10.73
C GLY A 108 3.29 9.64 -11.57
N THR A 109 3.59 9.56 -12.87
CA THR A 109 3.10 10.54 -13.87
C THR A 109 2.02 9.96 -14.79
N GLN A 110 2.00 8.64 -14.87
CA GLN A 110 1.10 7.84 -15.65
C GLN A 110 -0.29 7.75 -14.97
N PRO A 111 -1.36 7.54 -15.75
CA PRO A 111 -2.66 7.19 -15.19
C PRO A 111 -2.57 5.91 -14.36
N GLU A 112 -3.19 5.93 -13.18
CA GLU A 112 -3.29 4.80 -12.27
C GLU A 112 -4.63 4.08 -12.49
N ILE A 113 -4.58 2.77 -12.64
CA ILE A 113 -5.74 1.90 -12.82
C ILE A 113 -5.71 0.86 -11.72
N VAL A 114 -6.88 0.57 -11.14
CA VAL A 114 -7.01 -0.53 -10.18
C VAL A 114 -7.40 -1.79 -10.96
N GLU A 115 -6.79 -2.92 -10.61
CA GLU A 115 -7.20 -4.20 -11.17
C GLU A 115 -8.70 -4.47 -10.89
N THR A 116 -9.32 -5.29 -11.71
CA THR A 116 -10.71 -5.72 -11.52
C THR A 116 -10.82 -7.21 -11.77
N GLU A 117 -11.02 -7.94 -10.68
CA GLU A 117 -11.27 -9.38 -10.71
C GLU A 117 -12.70 -9.73 -11.16
N PRO A 118 -12.92 -10.87 -11.84
CA PRO A 118 -11.90 -11.84 -12.27
C PRO A 118 -11.18 -11.42 -13.56
N ASN A 119 -9.85 -11.47 -13.60
CA ASN A 119 -9.04 -11.30 -14.83
C ASN A 119 -8.09 -12.50 -15.09
N ASN A 120 -8.36 -13.62 -14.44
CA ASN A 120 -7.58 -14.85 -14.45
C ASN A 120 -7.63 -15.71 -15.75
N ASP A 121 -8.47 -15.31 -16.71
CA ASP A 121 -8.67 -16.03 -17.97
C ASP A 121 -8.03 -15.22 -19.11
N PHE A 122 -7.12 -15.83 -19.87
CA PHE A 122 -6.48 -15.21 -21.04
C PHE A 122 -7.50 -14.68 -22.06
N ALA A 123 -8.69 -15.29 -22.15
CA ALA A 123 -9.76 -14.84 -23.03
C ALA A 123 -10.59 -13.68 -22.45
N LYS A 124 -10.39 -13.31 -21.18
CA LYS A 124 -11.08 -12.22 -20.48
C LYS A 124 -10.09 -11.32 -19.73
N PRO A 125 -9.08 -10.77 -20.41
CA PRO A 125 -8.13 -9.86 -19.79
C PRO A 125 -8.82 -8.53 -19.42
N GLN A 126 -8.27 -7.83 -18.43
CA GLN A 126 -8.63 -6.45 -18.19
C GLN A 126 -7.96 -5.54 -19.23
N ALA A 127 -8.77 -4.82 -20.01
CA ALA A 127 -8.26 -3.84 -20.96
C ALA A 127 -7.72 -2.61 -20.23
N ILE A 128 -6.50 -2.22 -20.56
CA ILE A 128 -5.82 -1.02 -20.04
C ILE A 128 -5.22 -0.21 -21.20
N PRO A 129 -5.14 1.13 -21.09
CA PRO A 129 -4.45 1.93 -22.08
C PRO A 129 -2.92 1.74 -21.98
N LEU A 130 -2.22 1.95 -23.09
CA LEU A 130 -0.76 2.03 -23.07
C LEU A 130 -0.28 3.17 -22.16
N GLY A 131 0.78 2.91 -21.40
CA GLY A 131 1.40 3.89 -20.50
C GLY A 131 0.63 4.14 -19.20
N ALA A 132 -0.18 3.17 -18.75
CA ALA A 132 -0.80 3.18 -17.42
C ALA A 132 0.05 2.40 -16.38
N VAL A 133 -0.19 2.71 -15.11
CA VAL A 133 0.24 1.90 -13.96
C VAL A 133 -0.98 1.14 -13.45
N VAL A 134 -0.80 -0.15 -13.16
CA VAL A 134 -1.84 -0.98 -12.57
C VAL A 134 -1.51 -1.23 -11.11
N ASN A 135 -2.44 -0.88 -10.21
CA ASN A 135 -2.42 -1.32 -8.82
C ASN A 135 -3.14 -2.65 -8.74
N GLY A 136 -2.38 -3.72 -8.48
CA GLY A 136 -2.92 -5.06 -8.35
C GLY A 136 -2.42 -5.84 -7.14
N VAL A 137 -3.04 -6.99 -6.90
CA VAL A 137 -2.80 -7.92 -5.81
C VAL A 137 -2.91 -9.34 -6.35
N VAL A 138 -1.75 -9.91 -6.67
CA VAL A 138 -1.63 -11.33 -7.01
C VAL A 138 -1.75 -12.17 -5.73
N THR A 139 -2.71 -13.09 -5.69
CA THR A 139 -2.88 -14.05 -4.58
C THR A 139 -2.26 -15.43 -4.89
N ASN A 140 -2.55 -16.45 -4.09
CA ASN A 140 -2.02 -17.79 -4.34
C ASN A 140 -2.71 -18.41 -5.55
N GLU A 141 -1.92 -18.95 -6.49
CA GLU A 141 -2.43 -19.57 -7.73
C GLU A 141 -3.19 -18.59 -8.66
N ASP A 142 -2.87 -17.29 -8.56
CA ASP A 142 -3.47 -16.19 -9.33
C ASP A 142 -2.60 -15.83 -10.55
N VAL A 143 -3.24 -15.56 -11.69
CA VAL A 143 -2.55 -15.11 -12.92
C VAL A 143 -3.37 -14.01 -13.57
N ASP A 144 -2.95 -12.76 -13.36
CA ASP A 144 -3.72 -11.61 -13.80
C ASP A 144 -3.41 -11.27 -15.28
N TYR A 145 -4.42 -11.34 -16.14
CA TYR A 145 -4.28 -10.97 -17.55
C TYR A 145 -4.73 -9.54 -17.81
N PHE A 146 -3.84 -8.77 -18.45
CA PHE A 146 -4.12 -7.44 -18.97
C PHE A 146 -3.92 -7.41 -20.49
N VAL A 147 -4.68 -6.56 -21.17
CA VAL A 147 -4.54 -6.34 -22.61
C VAL A 147 -4.36 -4.86 -22.92
N VAL A 148 -3.40 -4.57 -23.79
CA VAL A 148 -3.16 -3.25 -24.37
C VAL A 148 -3.28 -3.35 -25.89
N GLU A 149 -3.81 -2.29 -26.51
CA GLU A 149 -3.75 -2.15 -27.96
C GLU A 149 -2.43 -1.48 -28.34
N ALA A 150 -1.68 -2.08 -29.26
CA ALA A 150 -0.40 -1.56 -29.75
C ALA A 150 -0.35 -1.57 -31.28
N LYS A 151 0.32 -0.57 -31.85
CA LYS A 151 0.47 -0.38 -33.29
C LYS A 151 1.84 -0.82 -33.78
N GLU A 152 1.91 -1.15 -35.06
CA GLU A 152 3.18 -1.47 -35.71
C GLU A 152 4.21 -0.34 -35.49
N GLY A 153 5.40 -0.72 -35.01
CA GLY A 153 6.50 0.20 -34.72
C GLY A 153 6.50 0.79 -33.32
N GLU A 154 5.46 0.58 -32.50
CA GLU A 154 5.46 0.99 -31.09
C GLU A 154 6.39 0.08 -30.27
N ARG A 155 7.05 0.68 -29.27
CA ARG A 155 7.88 -0.04 -28.31
C ARG A 155 7.17 -0.06 -26.97
N ILE A 156 7.00 -1.25 -26.42
CA ILE A 156 6.38 -1.46 -25.12
C ILE A 156 7.49 -1.89 -24.15
N SER A 157 7.47 -1.29 -22.96
CA SER A 157 8.24 -1.73 -21.81
C SER A 157 7.25 -1.96 -20.68
N VAL A 158 7.40 -3.07 -19.98
CA VAL A 158 6.59 -3.39 -18.81
C VAL A 158 7.53 -3.69 -17.65
N GLU A 159 7.21 -3.14 -16.49
CA GLU A 159 7.93 -3.35 -15.23
C GLU A 159 6.90 -3.77 -14.17
N VAL A 160 7.27 -4.71 -13.32
CA VAL A 160 6.46 -5.12 -12.17
C VAL A 160 7.19 -4.74 -10.90
N GLU A 161 6.52 -3.98 -10.04
CA GLU A 161 7.03 -3.64 -8.70
C GLU A 161 6.44 -4.63 -7.67
N GLY A 162 7.13 -5.74 -7.43
CA GLY A 162 6.74 -6.70 -6.38
C GLY A 162 7.44 -6.43 -5.06
N LEU A 163 8.60 -7.08 -4.88
CA LEU A 163 9.44 -6.97 -3.68
C LEU A 163 9.74 -5.52 -3.26
N ARG A 164 9.89 -4.60 -4.23
CA ARG A 164 10.18 -3.18 -4.00
C ARG A 164 9.08 -2.44 -3.23
N LEU A 165 7.84 -2.97 -3.22
CA LEU A 165 6.75 -2.41 -2.42
C LEU A 165 6.87 -2.74 -0.92
N GLY A 166 7.77 -3.65 -0.53
CA GLY A 166 8.10 -3.92 0.87
C GLY A 166 6.98 -4.54 1.70
N ARG A 167 6.04 -5.24 1.05
CA ARG A 167 4.87 -5.88 1.70
C ARG A 167 5.14 -7.33 2.10
N THR A 168 5.52 -8.15 1.13
CA THR A 168 5.83 -9.57 1.27
C THR A 168 6.96 -9.92 0.30
N PHE A 169 7.58 -11.09 0.47
CA PHE A 169 8.48 -11.64 -0.53
C PHE A 169 7.64 -12.14 -1.69
N PHE A 170 7.45 -11.25 -2.66
CA PHE A 170 6.77 -11.54 -3.91
C PHE A 170 7.79 -11.42 -5.05
N ASP A 171 7.93 -12.52 -5.76
CA ASP A 171 8.84 -12.71 -6.89
C ASP A 171 7.98 -12.90 -8.16
N PRO A 172 7.65 -11.80 -8.86
CA PRO A 172 6.77 -11.84 -10.02
C PRO A 172 7.53 -12.20 -11.30
N ALA A 173 6.93 -13.08 -12.10
CA ALA A 173 7.25 -13.21 -13.51
C ALA A 173 6.23 -12.45 -14.37
N ILE A 174 6.69 -11.88 -15.47
CA ILE A 174 5.84 -11.24 -16.47
C ILE A 174 6.13 -11.77 -17.87
N ALA A 175 5.07 -12.04 -18.64
CA ALA A 175 5.18 -12.43 -20.05
C ALA A 175 4.19 -11.63 -20.90
N ILE A 176 4.64 -11.25 -22.09
CA ILE A 176 3.85 -10.55 -23.11
C ILE A 176 3.53 -11.56 -24.19
N PHE A 177 2.25 -11.76 -24.47
CA PHE A 177 1.77 -12.62 -25.54
C PHE A 177 1.13 -11.80 -26.65
N ASP A 178 1.21 -12.27 -27.89
CA ASP A 178 0.38 -11.78 -28.98
C ASP A 178 -1.04 -12.37 -28.93
N GLU A 179 -1.93 -11.92 -29.84
CA GLU A 179 -3.32 -12.41 -29.94
C GLU A 179 -3.44 -13.91 -30.21
N LYS A 180 -2.37 -14.55 -30.73
CA LYS A 180 -2.31 -15.99 -31.00
C LYS A 180 -1.71 -16.77 -29.81
N ARG A 181 -1.47 -16.08 -28.68
CA ARG A 181 -0.84 -16.61 -27.48
C ARG A 181 0.61 -17.05 -27.71
N PHE A 182 1.29 -16.43 -28.67
CA PHE A 182 2.73 -16.60 -28.84
C PHE A 182 3.46 -15.63 -27.91
N GLU A 183 4.43 -16.12 -27.13
CA GLU A 183 5.24 -15.29 -26.25
C GLU A 183 6.17 -14.39 -27.07
N VAL A 184 6.05 -13.08 -26.88
CA VAL A 184 6.84 -12.06 -27.55
C VAL A 184 8.05 -11.67 -26.70
N ALA A 185 7.87 -11.61 -25.39
CA ALA A 185 8.91 -11.34 -24.41
C ALA A 185 8.49 -11.85 -23.03
N ALA A 186 9.46 -12.22 -22.20
CA ALA A 186 9.24 -12.53 -20.80
C ALA A 186 10.39 -11.98 -19.95
N ALA A 187 10.09 -11.70 -18.70
CA ALA A 187 11.07 -11.35 -17.68
C ALA A 187 10.69 -12.08 -16.39
N ASP A 188 11.69 -12.71 -15.80
CA ASP A 188 11.68 -13.39 -14.51
C ASP A 188 12.98 -12.96 -13.81
N ASP A 189 13.01 -12.90 -12.48
CA ASP A 189 14.10 -12.26 -11.73
C ASP A 189 15.43 -13.06 -11.66
N SER A 190 15.54 -14.11 -12.49
CA SER A 190 16.66 -15.07 -12.61
C SER A 190 17.85 -14.63 -13.46
#